data_AF-A0A6P7H888-F1
#
_entry.id   AF-A0A6P7H888-F1
#
_cell.length_a   1.000
_cell.length_b   1.000
_cell.length_c   1.000
_cell.angle_alpha   90.00
_cell.angle_beta   90.00
_cell.angle_gamma   90.00
#
_symmetry.space_group_name_H-M   'P 1'
#
loop_
_entity.id
_entity.type
_entity.pdbx_description
1 polymer ?
#
loop_
_entity_poly.entity_id
_entity_poly.type
_entity_poly.pdbx_seq_one_letter_code
_entity_poly.pdbx_strand_id
1 'polypeptide(L)'
;MESYKLHDTKVILDGSSVLCQLYYNHTISKNGCFGGDYDKYGNAVYKFFNMLFQCKITPYIILDGGYESRKIDYTLRMLEKRIVTAENLIPTTDGRHEPNPIFLEEAFVGIARKLGIKLIRCYFEGDKETANIAKALKCPVISNDSDFYIFDVPYIPFSTIKFSVQSVSSLNTDTKEFIQYKYLRCEIYRTDKFLECAGGMSKEILPLFAALVGNDFIDGINILKLNMHLKYNNNNLHERIEAIIEWLQRETKNSAIEKVLHTYKQDERDFINKKIEDAIIGYTFKNSQYLKYFDDGTKTDELENDYEENKFNDFEKFVSYQIYGYFDT
;
A
#
# COMPACT_ATOMS: atom_id res chain seq x y z
N MET A 1 12.14 -11.85 -4.92
CA MET A 1 10.96 -11.85 -5.81
C MET A 1 10.99 -13.06 -6.71
N GLU A 2 9.83 -13.55 -7.13
CA GLU A 2 9.70 -14.70 -8.05
C GLU A 2 8.88 -14.32 -9.27
N SER A 3 9.27 -14.78 -10.46
CA SER A 3 8.41 -14.60 -11.64
C SER A 3 7.10 -15.38 -11.45
N TYR A 4 5.99 -14.70 -11.68
CA TYR A 4 4.66 -15.23 -11.44
C TYR A 4 3.74 -15.01 -12.65
N LYS A 5 2.92 -16.02 -12.94
CA LYS A 5 1.86 -15.95 -13.94
C LYS A 5 0.55 -15.80 -13.19
N LEU A 6 0.03 -14.57 -13.12
CA LEU A 6 -1.22 -14.27 -12.43
C LEU A 6 -2.41 -14.58 -13.34
N HIS A 7 -3.24 -15.54 -12.93
CA HIS A 7 -4.49 -15.95 -13.60
C HIS A 7 -5.39 -16.72 -12.63
N ASP A 8 -6.68 -16.87 -12.96
CA ASP A 8 -7.66 -17.71 -12.25
C ASP A 8 -7.66 -17.54 -10.72
N THR A 9 -7.63 -16.30 -10.23
CA THR A 9 -7.53 -16.02 -8.79
C THR A 9 -8.22 -14.72 -8.40
N LYS A 10 -8.49 -14.55 -7.10
CA LYS A 10 -8.88 -13.25 -6.53
C LYS A 10 -7.63 -12.41 -6.34
N VAL A 11 -7.76 -11.09 -6.32
CA VAL A 11 -6.67 -10.17 -5.92
C VAL A 11 -7.24 -9.02 -5.11
N ILE A 12 -6.52 -8.58 -4.08
CA ILE A 12 -6.82 -7.33 -3.40
C ILE A 12 -5.96 -6.23 -4.02
N LEU A 13 -6.59 -5.15 -4.45
CA LEU A 13 -5.92 -3.95 -4.90
C LEU A 13 -5.93 -2.94 -3.75
N ASP A 14 -4.73 -2.52 -3.34
CA ASP A 14 -4.57 -1.26 -2.63
C ASP A 14 -4.91 -0.14 -3.62
N GLY A 15 -6.12 0.38 -3.49
CA GLY A 15 -6.72 1.30 -4.45
C GLY A 15 -5.96 2.61 -4.52
N SER A 16 -5.58 3.19 -3.38
CA SER A 16 -4.87 4.47 -3.27
C SER A 16 -3.53 4.42 -3.99
N SER A 17 -2.79 3.31 -3.84
CA SER A 17 -1.53 3.10 -4.53
C SER A 17 -1.75 2.80 -6.01
N VAL A 18 -2.62 1.85 -6.35
CA VAL A 18 -2.86 1.39 -7.73
C VAL A 18 -3.36 2.51 -8.63
N LEU A 19 -4.29 3.35 -8.18
CA LEU A 19 -4.83 4.47 -8.97
C LEU A 19 -3.72 5.46 -9.35
N CYS A 20 -2.81 5.77 -8.40
CA CYS A 20 -1.67 6.65 -8.65
C CYS A 20 -0.69 6.01 -9.65
N GLN A 21 -0.38 4.71 -9.48
CA GLN A 21 0.52 4.00 -10.38
C GLN A 21 -0.01 3.92 -11.81
N LEU A 22 -1.33 3.73 -11.98
CA LEU A 22 -1.98 3.77 -13.29
C LEU A 22 -1.80 5.14 -13.96
N TYR A 23 -2.01 6.22 -13.21
CA TYR A 23 -1.82 7.57 -13.72
C TYR A 23 -0.35 7.82 -14.11
N TYR A 24 0.59 7.51 -13.22
CA TYR A 24 2.00 7.83 -13.43
C TYR A 24 2.67 6.99 -14.51
N ASN A 25 2.31 5.72 -14.65
CA ASN A 25 3.02 4.79 -15.53
C ASN A 25 2.30 4.57 -16.88
N HIS A 26 1.00 4.87 -16.98
CA HIS A 26 0.19 4.47 -18.14
C HIS A 26 -0.62 5.61 -18.79
N THR A 27 -0.46 6.85 -18.34
CA THR A 27 -1.02 8.04 -19.00
C THR A 27 0.08 8.80 -19.78
N ILE A 28 0.03 8.73 -21.12
CA ILE A 28 1.13 9.10 -22.04
C ILE A 28 1.37 10.61 -22.15
N SER A 29 0.37 11.44 -21.85
CA SER A 29 0.50 12.90 -21.79
C SER A 29 -0.07 13.37 -20.47
N LYS A 30 0.81 13.55 -19.49
CA LYS A 30 0.46 14.14 -18.21
C LYS A 30 0.32 15.63 -18.49
N ASN A 31 -0.92 16.05 -18.71
CA ASN A 31 -1.31 17.43 -18.97
C ASN A 31 -1.70 18.07 -17.64
N GLY A 32 -0.83 17.97 -16.63
CA GLY A 32 -1.14 18.38 -15.26
C GLY A 32 -1.39 19.87 -15.17
N CYS A 33 -0.77 20.68 -16.04
CA CYS A 33 -1.08 22.12 -16.15
C CYS A 33 -2.54 22.40 -16.52
N PHE A 34 -3.25 21.44 -17.13
CA PHE A 34 -4.67 21.53 -17.48
C PHE A 34 -5.58 20.74 -16.50
N GLY A 35 -5.04 20.32 -15.35
CA GLY A 35 -5.79 19.57 -14.34
C GLY A 35 -5.92 18.07 -14.62
N GLY A 36 -5.14 17.54 -15.57
CA GLY A 36 -5.06 16.11 -15.89
C GLY A 36 -5.88 15.65 -17.10
N ASP A 37 -5.48 14.53 -17.69
CA ASP A 37 -6.16 13.91 -18.85
C ASP A 37 -6.99 12.70 -18.39
N TYR A 38 -8.23 12.99 -17.96
CA TYR A 38 -9.13 11.97 -17.40
C TYR A 38 -9.64 10.97 -18.44
N ASP A 39 -9.69 11.34 -19.72
CA ASP A 39 -10.06 10.43 -20.80
C ASP A 39 -8.98 9.35 -21.00
N LYS A 40 -7.70 9.78 -21.09
CA LYS A 40 -6.57 8.84 -21.20
C LYS A 40 -6.41 8.01 -19.95
N TYR A 41 -6.51 8.62 -18.78
CA TYR A 41 -6.46 7.91 -17.51
C TYR A 41 -7.60 6.88 -17.40
N GLY A 42 -8.84 7.28 -17.73
CA GLY A 42 -9.98 6.39 -17.72
C GLY A 42 -9.81 5.18 -18.65
N ASN A 43 -9.23 5.39 -19.85
CA ASN A 43 -8.89 4.29 -20.75
C ASN A 43 -7.82 3.36 -20.14
N ALA A 44 -6.80 3.91 -19.47
CA ALA A 44 -5.77 3.10 -18.79
C ALA A 44 -6.38 2.24 -17.67
N VAL A 45 -7.26 2.82 -16.85
CA VAL A 45 -8.01 2.11 -15.78
C VAL A 45 -8.91 1.03 -16.36
N TYR A 46 -9.70 1.35 -17.38
CA TYR A 46 -10.58 0.36 -18.04
C TYR A 46 -9.77 -0.79 -18.63
N LYS A 47 -8.67 -0.48 -19.33
CA LYS A 47 -7.77 -1.49 -19.91
C LYS A 47 -7.19 -2.39 -18.82
N PHE A 48 -6.73 -1.82 -17.70
CA PHE A 48 -6.21 -2.59 -16.58
C PHE A 48 -7.20 -3.65 -16.08
N PHE A 49 -8.43 -3.23 -15.75
CA PHE A 49 -9.45 -4.16 -15.26
C PHE A 49 -9.84 -5.19 -16.32
N ASN A 50 -9.99 -4.78 -17.58
CA ASN A 50 -10.28 -5.71 -18.67
C ASN A 50 -9.18 -6.76 -18.84
N MET A 51 -7.91 -6.39 -18.66
CA MET A 51 -6.81 -7.36 -18.67
C MET A 51 -6.88 -8.36 -17.51
N LEU A 52 -7.27 -7.91 -16.31
CA LEU A 52 -7.50 -8.80 -15.17
C LEU A 52 -8.62 -9.81 -15.48
N PHE A 53 -9.76 -9.34 -15.99
CA PHE A 53 -10.88 -10.20 -16.36
C PHE A 53 -10.55 -11.21 -17.46
N GLN A 54 -9.77 -10.80 -18.47
CA GLN A 54 -9.29 -11.72 -19.51
C GLN A 54 -8.45 -12.87 -18.98
N CYS A 55 -7.77 -12.66 -17.85
CA CYS A 55 -6.98 -13.67 -17.15
C CYS A 55 -7.79 -14.37 -16.04
N LYS A 56 -9.11 -14.19 -16.01
CA LYS A 56 -10.03 -14.72 -14.97
C LYS A 56 -9.63 -14.31 -13.56
N ILE A 57 -9.14 -13.08 -13.42
CA ILE A 57 -8.77 -12.50 -12.13
C ILE A 57 -9.95 -11.69 -11.61
N THR A 58 -10.36 -11.93 -10.36
CA THR A 58 -11.40 -11.15 -9.68
C THR A 58 -10.76 -10.11 -8.75
N PRO A 59 -10.73 -8.82 -9.15
CA PRO A 59 -10.20 -7.77 -8.29
C PRO A 59 -11.21 -7.34 -7.22
N TYR A 60 -10.69 -7.03 -6.04
CA TYR A 60 -11.39 -6.30 -4.98
C TYR A 60 -10.57 -5.09 -4.60
N ILE A 61 -11.22 -3.94 -4.39
CA ILE A 61 -10.52 -2.67 -4.17
C ILE A 61 -10.74 -2.22 -2.73
N ILE A 62 -9.65 -1.84 -2.06
CA ILE A 62 -9.69 -1.20 -0.74
C ILE A 62 -9.05 0.18 -0.90
N LEU A 63 -9.77 1.22 -0.51
CA LEU A 63 -9.29 2.60 -0.52
C LEU A 63 -9.05 3.09 0.90
N ASP A 64 -8.07 3.96 1.05
CA ASP A 64 -7.86 4.69 2.31
C ASP A 64 -9.00 5.67 2.56
N GLY A 65 -9.21 5.95 3.84
CA GLY A 65 -10.15 6.95 4.34
C GLY A 65 -9.45 8.21 4.80
N GLY A 66 -9.76 8.61 6.03
CA GLY A 66 -9.18 9.78 6.67
C GLY A 66 -7.72 9.58 7.08
N TYR A 67 -7.06 10.69 7.40
CA TYR A 67 -5.69 10.69 7.91
C TYR A 67 -5.68 10.43 9.41
N GLU A 68 -4.77 9.59 9.87
CA GLU A 68 -4.48 9.48 11.29
C GLU A 68 -3.78 10.74 11.81
N SER A 69 -3.99 11.10 13.07
CA SER A 69 -3.40 12.31 13.66
C SER A 69 -1.88 12.42 13.49
N ARG A 70 -1.18 11.29 13.45
CA ARG A 70 0.26 11.19 13.27
C ARG A 70 0.74 11.61 11.87
N LYS A 71 -0.11 11.46 10.85
CA LYS A 71 0.22 11.80 9.44
C LYS A 71 -0.31 13.16 9.00
N ILE A 72 -1.04 13.89 9.85
CA ILE A 72 -1.60 15.20 9.52
C ILE A 72 -0.51 16.17 9.08
N ASP A 73 0.56 16.32 9.87
CA ASP A 73 1.65 17.27 9.56
C ASP A 73 2.33 16.95 8.23
N TYR A 74 2.59 15.66 7.96
CA TYR A 74 3.15 15.22 6.69
C TYR A 74 2.20 15.53 5.52
N THR A 75 0.91 15.29 5.71
CA THR A 75 -0.13 15.54 4.71
C THR A 75 -0.23 17.02 4.39
N LEU A 76 -0.24 17.89 5.41
CA LEU A 76 -0.25 19.34 5.23
C LEU A 76 0.96 19.82 4.42
N ARG A 77 2.17 19.35 4.77
CA ARG A 77 3.38 19.65 3.99
C ARG A 77 3.29 19.18 2.54
N MET A 78 2.67 18.02 2.30
CA MET A 78 2.47 17.51 0.94
C MET A 78 1.42 18.33 0.17
N LEU A 79 0.38 18.84 0.83
CA LEU A 79 -0.60 19.75 0.22
C LEU A 79 0.05 21.09 -0.14
N GLU A 80 0.84 21.68 0.76
CA GLU A 80 1.61 22.90 0.48
C GLU A 80 2.54 22.71 -0.72
N LYS A 81 3.27 21.59 -0.75
CA LYS A 81 4.11 21.24 -1.90
C LYS A 81 3.30 21.12 -3.19
N ARG A 82 2.09 20.54 -3.14
CA ARG A 82 1.21 20.44 -4.31
C ARG A 82 0.77 21.81 -4.81
N ILE A 83 0.43 22.74 -3.91
CA ILE A 83 0.07 24.12 -4.25
C ILE A 83 1.23 24.81 -4.95
N VAL A 84 2.42 24.81 -4.34
CA VAL A 84 3.63 25.40 -4.93
C VAL A 84 3.97 24.75 -6.26
N THR A 85 3.84 23.42 -6.36
CA THR A 85 4.11 22.73 -7.64
C THR A 85 3.11 23.16 -8.70
N ALA A 86 1.82 23.24 -8.36
CA ALA A 86 0.75 23.63 -9.28
C ALA A 86 0.91 25.07 -9.78
N GLU A 87 1.31 26.01 -8.91
CA GLU A 87 1.60 27.41 -9.29
C GLU A 87 2.73 27.54 -10.31
N ASN A 88 3.66 26.58 -10.32
CA ASN A 88 4.84 26.59 -11.17
C ASN A 88 4.71 25.68 -12.41
N LEU A 89 3.53 25.12 -12.70
CA LEU A 89 3.32 24.29 -13.89
C LEU A 89 3.29 25.16 -15.15
N ILE A 90 4.06 24.77 -16.17
CA ILE A 90 4.13 25.47 -17.46
C ILE A 90 4.00 24.44 -18.57
N PRO A 91 3.06 24.64 -19.53
CA PRO A 91 2.76 23.67 -20.59
C PRO A 91 3.97 23.22 -21.45
N THR A 92 5.03 24.02 -21.49
CA THR A 92 6.23 23.77 -22.31
C THR A 92 7.33 23.01 -21.58
N THR A 93 7.29 22.93 -20.25
CA THR A 93 8.28 22.22 -19.42
C THR A 93 7.70 21.03 -18.67
N ASP A 94 6.43 20.70 -18.91
CA ASP A 94 5.73 19.63 -18.19
C ASP A 94 6.43 18.28 -18.34
N GLY A 95 7.09 17.91 -17.25
CA GLY A 95 7.92 16.73 -17.13
C GLY A 95 7.92 16.22 -15.70
N ARG A 96 7.37 15.01 -15.54
CA ARG A 96 7.52 14.04 -14.42
C ARG A 96 7.16 14.47 -12.99
N HIS A 97 6.95 15.75 -12.69
CA HIS A 97 6.74 16.25 -11.33
C HIS A 97 5.38 16.92 -11.10
N GLU A 98 4.37 16.55 -11.88
CA GLU A 98 3.03 17.11 -11.72
C GLU A 98 2.34 16.58 -10.46
N PRO A 99 1.59 17.43 -9.74
CA PRO A 99 0.72 16.97 -8.67
C PRO A 99 -0.34 16.03 -9.25
N ASN A 100 -0.82 15.09 -8.43
CA ASN A 100 -1.92 14.23 -8.82
C ASN A 100 -3.17 15.07 -9.15
N PRO A 101 -3.83 14.83 -10.30
CA PRO A 101 -5.13 15.42 -10.58
C PRO A 101 -6.13 15.14 -9.46
N ILE A 102 -6.97 16.14 -9.15
CA ILE A 102 -7.88 16.08 -8.01
C ILE A 102 -8.88 14.93 -8.15
N PHE A 103 -9.36 14.64 -9.37
CA PHE A 103 -10.42 13.64 -9.59
C PHE A 103 -9.93 12.24 -9.97
N LEU A 104 -8.65 11.90 -9.70
CA LEU A 104 -8.11 10.58 -10.06
C LEU A 104 -8.88 9.44 -9.39
N GLU A 105 -9.25 9.63 -8.13
CA GLU A 105 -9.93 8.61 -7.36
C GLU A 105 -11.37 8.43 -7.83
N GLU A 106 -12.10 9.52 -8.06
CA GLU A 106 -13.48 9.51 -8.55
C GLU A 106 -13.56 8.87 -9.94
N ALA A 107 -12.62 9.19 -10.82
CA ALA A 107 -12.54 8.56 -12.14
C ALA A 107 -12.26 7.04 -12.03
N PHE A 108 -11.33 6.65 -11.17
CA PHE A 108 -11.00 5.23 -10.93
C PHE A 108 -12.19 4.45 -10.36
N VAL A 109 -12.78 4.98 -9.29
CA VAL A 109 -13.95 4.39 -8.61
C VAL A 109 -15.16 4.36 -9.53
N GLY A 110 -15.39 5.42 -10.30
CA GLY A 110 -16.49 5.48 -11.26
C GLY A 110 -16.41 4.37 -12.30
N ILE A 111 -15.20 4.08 -12.82
CA ILE A 111 -14.99 2.97 -13.76
C ILE A 111 -15.14 1.62 -13.07
N ALA A 112 -14.54 1.45 -11.88
CA ALA A 112 -14.64 0.21 -11.12
C ALA A 112 -16.10 -0.17 -10.82
N ARG A 113 -16.92 0.80 -10.39
CA ARG A 113 -18.36 0.62 -10.15
C ARG A 113 -19.12 0.24 -11.42
N LYS A 114 -18.84 0.91 -12.55
CA LYS A 114 -19.44 0.57 -13.85
C LYS A 114 -19.12 -0.86 -14.29
N LEU A 115 -17.96 -1.38 -13.91
CA LEU A 115 -17.52 -2.75 -14.17
C LEU A 115 -18.03 -3.77 -13.13
N GLY A 116 -18.82 -3.34 -12.13
CA GLY A 116 -19.34 -4.21 -11.08
C GLY A 116 -18.28 -4.72 -10.10
N ILE A 117 -17.12 -4.04 -10.00
CA ILE A 117 -16.06 -4.42 -9.08
C ILE A 117 -16.43 -4.02 -7.66
N LYS A 118 -16.35 -4.96 -6.72
CA LYS A 118 -16.58 -4.68 -5.30
C LYS A 118 -15.43 -3.82 -4.75
N LEU A 119 -15.80 -2.77 -4.03
CA LEU A 119 -14.85 -1.86 -3.39
C LEU A 119 -15.37 -1.37 -2.04
N ILE A 120 -14.46 -1.09 -1.13
CA ILE A 120 -14.75 -0.43 0.15
C ILE A 120 -13.79 0.72 0.37
N ARG A 121 -14.17 1.63 1.26
CA ARG A 121 -13.30 2.67 1.79
C ARG A 121 -13.14 2.45 3.29
N CYS A 122 -11.90 2.44 3.74
CA CYS A 122 -11.57 2.36 5.16
C CYS A 122 -11.92 3.67 5.87
N TYR A 123 -12.05 3.65 7.20
CA TYR A 123 -12.20 4.88 7.99
C TYR A 123 -10.92 5.70 8.01
N PHE A 124 -9.77 5.03 8.07
CA PHE A 124 -8.43 5.61 8.04
C PHE A 124 -7.58 4.85 7.02
N GLU A 125 -6.32 4.60 7.32
CA GLU A 125 -5.42 3.82 6.47
C GLU A 125 -5.90 2.39 6.25
N GLY A 126 -5.76 1.94 5.01
CA GLY A 126 -6.28 0.68 4.53
C GLY A 126 -5.26 -0.45 4.48
N ASP A 127 -3.97 -0.22 4.72
CA ASP A 127 -2.91 -1.23 4.53
C ASP A 127 -3.16 -2.49 5.36
N LYS A 128 -3.47 -2.29 6.64
CA LYS A 128 -3.78 -3.38 7.56
C LYS A 128 -5.04 -4.15 7.14
N GLU A 129 -6.10 -3.44 6.76
CA GLU A 129 -7.35 -4.06 6.31
C GLU A 129 -7.14 -4.83 4.99
N THR A 130 -6.33 -4.27 4.09
CA THR A 130 -5.89 -4.87 2.83
C THR A 130 -5.18 -6.19 3.07
N ALA A 131 -4.19 -6.21 3.96
CA ALA A 131 -3.47 -7.42 4.33
C ALA A 131 -4.41 -8.45 5.01
N ASN A 132 -5.26 -8.02 5.93
CA ASN A 132 -6.19 -8.90 6.64
C ASN A 132 -7.18 -9.58 5.67
N ILE A 133 -7.78 -8.82 4.75
CA ILE A 133 -8.73 -9.35 3.77
C ILE A 133 -8.03 -10.28 2.77
N ALA A 134 -6.85 -9.89 2.28
CA ALA A 134 -6.07 -10.74 1.38
C ALA A 134 -5.73 -12.10 2.01
N LYS A 135 -5.34 -12.09 3.29
CA LYS A 135 -5.08 -13.32 4.05
C LYS A 135 -6.33 -14.17 4.22
N ALA A 136 -7.46 -13.57 4.57
CA ALA A 136 -8.73 -14.28 4.73
C ALA A 136 -9.22 -14.93 3.43
N LEU A 137 -9.10 -14.20 2.31
CA LEU A 137 -9.48 -14.67 0.98
C LEU A 137 -8.40 -15.53 0.28
N LYS A 138 -7.23 -15.69 0.92
CA LYS A 138 -6.07 -16.45 0.42
C LYS A 138 -5.62 -15.98 -0.97
N CYS A 139 -5.59 -14.67 -1.18
CA CYS A 139 -5.21 -14.06 -2.46
C CYS A 139 -4.05 -13.07 -2.29
N PRO A 140 -3.33 -12.74 -3.39
CA PRO A 140 -2.28 -11.74 -3.32
C PRO A 140 -2.82 -10.31 -3.26
N VAL A 141 -2.03 -9.43 -2.66
CA VAL A 141 -2.20 -7.97 -2.71
C VAL A 141 -1.42 -7.41 -3.90
N ILE A 142 -2.01 -6.46 -4.63
CA ILE A 142 -1.32 -5.60 -5.59
C ILE A 142 -1.27 -4.19 -5.01
N SER A 143 -0.06 -3.68 -4.81
CA SER A 143 0.23 -2.34 -4.30
C SER A 143 1.61 -1.90 -4.82
N ASN A 144 2.05 -0.69 -4.52
CA ASN A 144 3.46 -0.30 -4.60
C ASN A 144 3.98 0.22 -3.24
N ASP A 145 3.30 -0.10 -2.15
CA ASP A 145 3.72 0.20 -0.78
C ASP A 145 4.72 -0.84 -0.25
N SER A 146 5.70 -0.40 0.53
CA SER A 146 6.67 -1.25 1.18
C SER A 146 6.14 -2.03 2.38
N ASP A 147 5.06 -1.58 3.02
CA ASP A 147 4.49 -2.25 4.19
C ASP A 147 4.02 -3.69 3.89
N PHE A 148 3.62 -3.95 2.65
CA PHE A 148 3.24 -5.30 2.19
C PHE A 148 4.42 -6.28 2.07
N TYR A 149 5.68 -5.84 2.20
CA TYR A 149 6.80 -6.75 2.41
C TYR A 149 6.87 -7.29 3.84
N ILE A 150 6.26 -6.59 4.80
CA ILE A 150 6.28 -6.96 6.23
C ILE A 150 5.04 -7.79 6.58
N PHE A 151 3.89 -7.46 5.99
CA PHE A 151 2.70 -8.29 6.13
C PHE A 151 2.94 -9.71 5.55
N ASP A 152 2.59 -10.74 6.32
CA ASP A 152 2.63 -12.14 5.87
C ASP A 152 1.44 -12.46 4.94
N VAL A 153 1.48 -11.85 3.75
CA VAL A 153 0.57 -12.05 2.61
C VAL A 153 1.37 -12.10 1.30
N PRO A 154 0.91 -12.84 0.27
CA PRO A 154 1.56 -12.77 -1.04
C PRO A 154 1.40 -11.35 -1.61
N TYR A 155 2.51 -10.72 -1.99
CA TYR A 155 2.51 -9.33 -2.44
C TYR A 155 3.05 -9.22 -3.88
N ILE A 156 2.34 -8.49 -4.74
CA ILE A 156 2.73 -8.22 -6.12
C ILE A 156 2.93 -6.70 -6.25
N PRO A 157 4.18 -6.22 -6.34
CA PRO A 157 4.43 -4.81 -6.60
C PRO A 157 3.89 -4.45 -7.98
N PHE A 158 3.08 -3.40 -8.06
CA PHE A 158 2.39 -2.98 -9.28
C PHE A 158 3.37 -2.74 -10.43
N SER A 159 4.53 -2.15 -10.13
CA SER A 159 5.62 -1.89 -11.08
C SER A 159 6.13 -3.14 -11.82
N THR A 160 5.94 -4.33 -11.26
CA THR A 160 6.37 -5.60 -11.87
C THR A 160 5.36 -6.14 -12.88
N ILE A 161 4.11 -5.66 -12.84
CA ILE A 161 3.03 -6.13 -13.72
C ILE A 161 3.29 -5.65 -15.14
N LYS A 162 3.39 -6.59 -16.08
CA LYS A 162 3.45 -6.26 -17.50
C LYS A 162 2.07 -5.92 -18.00
N PHE A 163 1.93 -4.72 -18.57
CA PHE A 163 0.67 -4.17 -19.07
C PHE A 163 0.23 -4.77 -20.42
N SER A 164 0.35 -6.10 -20.55
CA SER A 164 -0.06 -6.90 -21.69
C SER A 164 -0.50 -8.29 -21.25
N VAL A 165 -1.61 -8.77 -21.82
CA VAL A 165 -2.10 -10.13 -21.59
C VAL A 165 -1.25 -11.10 -22.40
N GLN A 166 -0.75 -12.14 -21.73
CA GLN A 166 -0.02 -13.23 -22.36
C GLN A 166 -0.93 -14.46 -22.44
N SER A 167 -0.69 -15.33 -23.43
CA SER A 167 -1.40 -16.59 -23.58
C SER A 167 -0.38 -17.72 -23.63
N VAL A 168 -0.65 -18.80 -22.89
CA VAL A 168 0.07 -20.07 -23.08
C VAL A 168 -0.87 -21.04 -23.77
N SER A 169 -0.35 -21.77 -24.76
CA SER A 169 -0.98 -22.96 -25.32
C SER A 169 0.02 -24.11 -25.27
N SER A 170 -0.31 -25.16 -24.52
CA SER A 170 0.55 -26.32 -24.35
C SER A 170 -0.28 -27.60 -24.32
N LEU A 171 0.22 -28.66 -24.95
CA LEU A 171 -0.36 -30.00 -24.82
C LEU A 171 0.10 -30.59 -23.48
N ASN A 172 -0.85 -30.93 -22.61
CA ASN A 172 -0.54 -31.68 -21.41
C ASN A 172 -0.14 -33.10 -21.83
N THR A 173 1.10 -33.50 -21.57
CA THR A 173 1.64 -34.80 -21.96
C THR A 173 0.94 -35.96 -21.26
N ASP A 174 0.38 -35.72 -20.08
CA ASP A 174 -0.21 -36.76 -19.24
C ASP A 174 -1.69 -36.96 -19.57
N THR A 175 -2.43 -35.87 -19.84
CA THR A 175 -3.87 -35.95 -20.17
C THR A 175 -4.16 -35.92 -21.68
N LYS A 176 -3.15 -35.62 -22.51
CA LYS A 176 -3.29 -35.31 -23.95
C LYS A 176 -4.27 -34.16 -24.25
N GLU A 177 -4.61 -33.35 -23.24
CA GLU A 177 -5.50 -32.21 -23.41
C GLU A 177 -4.72 -30.96 -23.78
N PHE A 178 -5.35 -30.11 -24.59
CA PHE A 178 -4.81 -28.82 -24.93
C PHE A 178 -5.15 -27.80 -23.84
N ILE A 179 -4.15 -27.35 -23.09
CA ILE A 179 -4.32 -26.34 -22.06
C ILE A 179 -4.03 -24.98 -22.70
N GLN A 180 -5.05 -24.13 -22.73
CA GLN A 180 -4.93 -22.74 -23.14
C GLN A 180 -5.45 -21.81 -22.05
N TYR A 181 -4.60 -20.91 -21.57
CA TYR A 181 -5.01 -19.89 -20.59
C TYR A 181 -4.28 -18.58 -20.81
N LYS A 182 -4.91 -17.51 -20.35
CA LYS A 182 -4.38 -16.14 -20.37
C LYS A 182 -3.89 -15.77 -18.98
N TYR A 183 -2.79 -15.03 -18.92
CA TYR A 183 -2.21 -14.59 -17.65
C TYR A 183 -1.55 -13.21 -17.78
N LEU A 184 -1.38 -12.56 -16.63
CA LEU A 184 -0.51 -11.41 -16.48
C LEU A 184 0.83 -11.85 -15.93
N ARG A 185 1.91 -11.44 -16.61
CA ARG A 185 3.27 -11.66 -16.09
C ARG A 185 3.59 -10.58 -15.07
N CYS A 186 3.96 -11.00 -13.86
CA CYS A 186 4.42 -10.13 -12.79
C CYS A 186 5.48 -10.82 -11.94
N GLU A 187 5.89 -10.17 -10.85
CA GLU A 187 6.68 -10.79 -9.81
C GLU A 187 5.90 -10.83 -8.50
N ILE A 188 6.05 -11.92 -7.74
CA ILE A 188 5.40 -12.10 -6.44
C ILE A 188 6.46 -12.22 -5.33
N TYR A 189 6.19 -11.53 -4.23
CA TYR A 189 6.86 -11.63 -2.96
C TYR A 189 6.10 -12.62 -2.08
N ARG A 190 6.85 -13.49 -1.40
CA ARG A 190 6.33 -14.39 -0.38
C ARG A 190 7.26 -14.32 0.82
N THR A 191 6.68 -14.09 1.99
CA THR A 191 7.39 -13.96 3.25
C THR A 191 8.26 -15.18 3.54
N ASP A 192 7.73 -16.40 3.35
CA ASP A 192 8.48 -17.65 3.56
C ASP A 192 9.78 -17.69 2.75
N LYS A 193 9.69 -17.39 1.45
CA LYS A 193 10.86 -17.38 0.57
C LYS A 193 11.86 -16.29 0.94
N PHE A 194 11.39 -15.12 1.35
CA PHE A 194 12.29 -14.08 1.84
C PHE A 194 13.04 -14.56 3.08
N LEU A 195 12.37 -15.17 4.04
CA LEU A 195 13.01 -15.68 5.26
C LEU A 195 14.00 -16.80 4.98
N GLU A 196 13.70 -17.70 4.04
CA GLU A 196 14.65 -18.71 3.54
C GLU A 196 15.91 -18.05 2.95
N CYS A 197 15.74 -17.03 2.10
CA CYS A 197 16.87 -16.29 1.53
C CYS A 197 17.62 -15.46 2.58
N ALA A 198 16.92 -14.95 3.60
CA ALA A 198 17.45 -14.11 4.67
C ALA A 198 18.02 -14.94 5.84
N GLY A 199 18.47 -16.17 5.60
CA GLY A 199 19.16 -16.99 6.60
C GLY A 199 18.27 -17.62 7.66
N GLY A 200 16.96 -17.76 7.41
CA GLY A 200 16.03 -18.48 8.28
C GLY A 200 15.50 -17.68 9.48
N MET A 201 15.40 -16.36 9.37
CA MET A 201 14.78 -15.52 10.41
C MET A 201 13.34 -15.98 10.70
N SER A 202 12.92 -15.92 11.97
CA SER A 202 11.52 -16.21 12.33
C SER A 202 10.55 -15.16 11.77
N LYS A 203 9.39 -15.60 11.28
CA LYS A 203 8.28 -14.71 10.87
C LYS A 203 7.90 -13.70 11.94
N GLU A 204 7.98 -14.09 13.22
CA GLU A 204 7.61 -13.25 14.36
C GLU A 204 8.51 -12.03 14.54
N ILE A 205 9.71 -12.05 13.94
CA ILE A 205 10.69 -10.97 14.01
C ILE A 205 10.46 -9.93 12.91
N LEU A 206 9.70 -10.21 11.85
CA LEU A 206 9.49 -9.27 10.75
C LEU A 206 8.89 -7.91 11.16
N PRO A 207 7.89 -7.83 12.04
CA PRO A 207 7.39 -6.53 12.49
C PRO A 207 8.44 -5.75 13.30
N LEU A 208 9.29 -6.47 14.05
CA LEU A 208 10.43 -5.86 14.74
C LEU A 208 11.45 -5.35 13.71
N PHE A 209 11.81 -6.16 12.71
CA PHE A 209 12.70 -5.77 11.61
C PHE A 209 12.25 -4.46 10.97
N ALA A 210 10.96 -4.31 10.63
CA ALA A 210 10.39 -3.08 10.09
C ALA A 210 10.62 -1.87 11.02
N ALA A 211 10.37 -2.04 12.32
CA ALA A 211 10.63 -1.02 13.33
C ALA A 211 12.12 -0.63 13.44
N LEU A 212 13.08 -1.57 13.26
CA LEU A 212 14.51 -1.27 13.33
C LEU A 212 15.02 -0.54 12.08
N VAL A 213 14.52 -0.93 10.89
CA VAL A 213 14.84 -0.26 9.62
C VAL A 213 14.30 1.16 9.61
N GLY A 214 13.11 1.35 10.17
CA GLY A 214 12.42 2.61 10.24
C GLY A 214 11.08 2.51 9.51
N ASN A 215 10.03 2.95 10.18
CA ASN A 215 8.66 2.93 9.71
C ASN A 215 7.89 4.12 10.32
N ASP A 216 6.57 4.16 10.10
CA ASP A 216 5.72 5.25 10.59
C ASP A 216 5.68 5.42 12.12
N PHE A 217 6.22 4.46 12.89
CA PHE A 217 6.26 4.51 14.35
C PHE A 217 7.63 4.98 14.88
N ILE A 218 8.72 4.59 14.21
CA ILE A 218 10.10 4.80 14.64
C ILE A 218 10.96 5.19 13.43
N ASP A 219 11.79 6.24 13.55
CA ASP A 219 12.75 6.70 12.50
C ASP A 219 13.88 5.69 12.19
N GLY A 220 13.76 4.50 12.79
CA GLY A 220 14.68 3.39 12.78
C GLY A 220 15.92 3.60 13.65
N ILE A 221 16.61 2.50 13.92
CA ILE A 221 17.73 2.47 14.86
C ILE A 221 19.05 2.79 14.18
N ASN A 222 19.90 3.55 14.87
CA ASN A 222 21.29 3.70 14.50
C ASN A 222 22.05 2.40 14.79
N ILE A 223 22.41 1.66 13.73
CA ILE A 223 23.09 0.36 13.81
C ILE A 223 24.44 0.43 14.54
N LEU A 224 25.09 1.60 14.60
CA LEU A 224 26.33 1.81 15.34
C LEU A 224 26.12 1.64 16.86
N LYS A 225 24.91 1.94 17.36
CA LYS A 225 24.58 1.74 18.78
C LYS A 225 24.46 0.27 19.17
N LEU A 226 24.23 -0.62 18.21
CA LEU A 226 24.11 -2.06 18.41
C LEU A 226 25.44 -2.80 18.16
N ASN A 227 26.55 -2.07 18.03
CA ASN A 227 27.87 -2.61 17.70
C ASN A 227 27.88 -3.45 16.41
N MET A 228 26.93 -3.23 15.50
CA MET A 228 26.94 -3.84 14.18
C MET A 228 28.10 -3.22 13.39
N HIS A 229 29.02 -4.06 12.90
CA HIS A 229 30.34 -3.65 12.41
C HIS A 229 30.34 -2.45 11.44
N LEU A 230 31.43 -1.67 11.48
CA LEU A 230 31.77 -0.50 10.64
C LEU A 230 31.85 -0.76 9.12
N LYS A 231 31.48 -1.96 8.65
CA LYS A 231 31.49 -2.31 7.22
C LYS A 231 30.33 -1.67 6.46
N TYR A 232 29.27 -1.27 7.18
CA TYR A 232 28.03 -0.75 6.59
C TYR A 232 27.90 0.76 6.84
N ASN A 233 27.59 1.49 5.78
CA ASN A 233 27.26 2.90 5.84
C ASN A 233 25.80 3.05 6.30
N ASN A 234 25.61 3.59 7.51
CA ASN A 234 24.27 3.81 8.07
C ASN A 234 23.38 4.74 7.22
N ASN A 235 23.96 5.55 6.34
CA ASN A 235 23.22 6.39 5.40
C ASN A 235 22.73 5.62 4.16
N ASN A 236 23.30 4.44 3.86
CA ASN A 236 22.84 3.58 2.79
C ASN A 236 21.79 2.61 3.35
N LEU A 237 20.53 2.79 2.92
CA LEU A 237 19.41 1.98 3.36
C LEU A 237 19.61 0.49 3.07
N HIS A 238 20.20 0.14 1.92
CA HIS A 238 20.42 -1.27 1.55
C HIS A 238 21.42 -1.95 2.49
N GLU A 239 22.56 -1.31 2.72
CA GLU A 239 23.59 -1.81 3.64
C GLU A 239 23.06 -1.90 5.07
N ARG A 240 22.22 -0.94 5.48
CA ARG A 240 21.56 -0.95 6.78
C ARG A 240 20.57 -2.11 6.91
N ILE A 241 19.75 -2.36 5.88
CA ILE A 241 18.83 -3.50 5.85
C ILE A 241 19.60 -4.82 5.96
N GLU A 242 20.66 -4.99 5.19
CA GLU A 242 21.52 -6.19 5.23
C GLU A 242 22.12 -6.39 6.63
N ALA A 243 22.67 -5.35 7.25
CA ALA A 243 23.24 -5.42 8.60
C ALA A 243 22.20 -5.84 9.65
N ILE A 244 20.98 -5.28 9.57
CA ILE A 244 19.90 -5.62 10.50
C ILE A 244 19.46 -7.07 10.30
N ILE A 245 19.38 -7.56 9.05
CA ILE A 245 19.04 -8.95 8.76
C ILE A 245 20.09 -9.89 9.37
N GLU A 246 21.39 -9.63 9.12
CA GLU A 246 22.50 -10.44 9.66
C GLU A 246 22.50 -10.48 11.20
N TRP A 247 22.15 -9.36 11.84
CA TRP A 247 22.05 -9.28 13.29
C TRP A 247 20.84 -10.07 13.81
N LEU A 248 19.65 -9.87 13.24
CA LEU A 248 18.41 -10.52 13.67
C LEU A 248 18.42 -12.04 13.47
N GLN A 249 19.21 -12.57 12.55
CA GLN A 249 19.42 -14.02 12.40
C GLN A 249 19.95 -14.69 13.67
N ARG A 250 20.64 -13.95 14.54
CA ARG A 250 21.28 -14.49 15.77
C ARG A 250 20.48 -14.22 17.03
N GLU A 251 19.32 -13.58 16.90
CA GLU A 251 18.55 -13.07 18.02
C GLU A 251 17.15 -13.69 18.05
N THR A 252 16.62 -13.84 19.27
CA THR A 252 15.18 -14.06 19.46
C THR A 252 14.47 -12.71 19.50
N LYS A 253 13.16 -12.68 19.24
CA LYS A 253 12.35 -11.45 19.33
C LYS A 253 12.58 -10.70 20.66
N ASN A 254 12.52 -11.41 21.79
CA ASN A 254 12.67 -10.79 23.11
C ASN A 254 14.09 -10.29 23.37
N SER A 255 15.11 -11.07 22.98
CA SER A 255 16.51 -10.64 23.14
C SER A 255 16.85 -9.44 22.25
N ALA A 256 16.32 -9.40 21.03
CA ALA A 256 16.48 -8.28 20.12
C ALA A 256 15.86 -7.00 20.70
N ILE A 257 14.62 -7.07 21.21
CA ILE A 257 13.96 -5.92 21.86
C ILE A 257 14.79 -5.45 23.06
N GLU A 258 15.23 -6.36 23.92
CA GLU A 258 16.05 -6.01 25.08
C GLU A 258 17.33 -5.29 24.67
N LYS A 259 18.09 -5.82 23.70
CA LYS A 259 19.33 -5.22 23.19
C LYS A 259 19.10 -3.84 22.57
N VAL A 260 18.00 -3.68 21.84
CA VAL A 260 17.57 -2.40 21.28
C VAL A 260 17.32 -1.38 22.39
N LEU A 261 16.56 -1.74 23.42
CA LEU A 261 16.23 -0.83 24.53
C LEU A 261 17.49 -0.41 25.31
N HIS A 262 18.47 -1.31 25.45
CA HIS A 262 19.74 -0.98 26.10
C HIS A 262 20.54 0.13 25.40
N THR A 263 20.25 0.43 24.12
CA THR A 263 20.88 1.54 23.39
C THR A 263 20.30 2.92 23.71
N TYR A 264 19.19 2.96 24.46
CA TYR A 264 18.51 4.18 24.90
C TYR A 264 18.71 4.40 26.40
N LYS A 265 18.60 5.67 26.82
CA LYS A 265 18.70 6.03 28.24
C LYS A 265 17.52 5.44 29.01
N GLN A 266 17.72 5.18 30.31
CA GLN A 266 16.76 4.51 31.17
C GLN A 266 15.35 5.13 31.09
N ASP A 267 15.27 6.46 31.05
CA ASP A 267 14.06 7.28 30.98
C ASP A 267 13.36 7.23 29.61
N GLU A 268 14.07 6.88 28.55
CA GLU A 268 13.52 6.78 27.18
C GLU A 268 13.05 5.36 26.85
N ARG A 269 13.47 4.34 27.61
CA ARG A 269 13.24 2.92 27.29
C ARG A 269 11.76 2.57 27.23
N ASP A 270 10.96 3.00 28.19
CA ASP A 270 9.53 2.67 28.23
C ASP A 270 8.79 3.26 27.03
N PHE A 271 9.16 4.48 26.63
CA PHE A 271 8.59 5.14 25.47
C PHE A 271 8.95 4.42 24.16
N ILE A 272 10.22 4.04 23.99
CA ILE A 272 10.66 3.29 22.81
C ILE A 272 10.04 1.89 22.77
N ASN A 273 9.97 1.21 23.91
CA ASN A 273 9.34 -0.11 23.99
C ASN A 273 7.88 -0.05 23.53
N LYS A 274 7.12 0.95 24.01
CA LYS A 274 5.74 1.18 23.56
C LYS A 274 5.64 1.40 22.05
N LYS A 275 6.54 2.20 21.46
CA LYS A 275 6.57 2.40 20.00
C LYS A 275 6.85 1.11 19.22
N ILE A 276 7.76 0.27 19.73
CA ILE A 276 8.07 -1.04 19.11
C ILE A 276 6.84 -1.95 19.21
N GLU A 277 6.17 -1.99 20.35
CA GLU A 277 4.93 -2.75 20.53
C GLU A 277 3.82 -2.27 19.59
N ASP A 278 3.61 -0.95 19.47
CA ASP A 278 2.63 -0.37 18.56
C ASP A 278 2.92 -0.75 17.11
N ALA A 279 4.18 -0.73 16.68
CA ALA A 279 4.59 -1.18 15.35
C ALA A 279 4.30 -2.67 15.13
N ILE A 280 4.64 -3.53 16.10
CA ILE A 280 4.35 -4.97 16.05
C ILE A 280 2.83 -5.22 15.95
N ILE A 281 2.04 -4.50 16.74
CA ILE A 281 0.57 -4.58 16.71
C ILE A 281 0.02 -4.13 15.36
N GLY A 282 0.63 -3.12 14.73
CA GLY A 282 0.32 -2.64 13.38
C GLY A 282 0.27 -3.79 12.36
N TYR A 283 1.33 -4.57 12.29
CA TYR A 283 1.47 -5.68 11.33
C TYR A 283 0.84 -7.02 11.77
N THR A 284 0.26 -7.08 12.98
CA THR A 284 -0.40 -8.30 13.47
C THR A 284 -1.80 -8.44 12.88
N PHE A 285 -2.07 -9.60 12.27
CA PHE A 285 -3.36 -9.91 11.66
C PHE A 285 -4.50 -9.93 12.65
N LYS A 286 -5.62 -9.34 12.24
CA LYS A 286 -6.91 -9.39 12.94
C LYS A 286 -8.02 -9.58 11.92
N ASN A 287 -9.18 -10.04 12.35
CA ASN A 287 -10.34 -10.13 11.45
C ASN A 287 -10.74 -8.72 11.01
N SER A 288 -10.78 -8.50 9.70
CA SER A 288 -11.23 -7.24 9.11
C SER A 288 -12.74 -7.12 9.24
N GLN A 289 -13.22 -5.96 9.72
CA GLN A 289 -14.65 -5.65 9.73
C GLN A 289 -15.25 -5.47 8.32
N TYR A 290 -14.40 -5.23 7.33
CA TYR A 290 -14.81 -5.03 5.94
C TYR A 290 -14.88 -6.33 5.14
N LEU A 291 -14.44 -7.46 5.71
CA LEU A 291 -14.45 -8.76 5.02
C LEU A 291 -15.85 -9.15 4.52
N LYS A 292 -16.90 -8.80 5.29
CA LYS A 292 -18.31 -9.05 4.94
C LYS A 292 -18.76 -8.44 3.60
N TYR A 293 -18.07 -7.42 3.11
CA TYR A 293 -18.40 -6.79 1.83
C TYR A 293 -17.79 -7.52 0.62
N PHE A 294 -16.86 -8.44 0.85
CA PHE A 294 -16.18 -9.21 -0.20
C PHE A 294 -16.50 -10.70 -0.18
N ASP A 295 -16.99 -11.22 0.95
CA ASP A 295 -17.45 -12.60 1.05
C ASP A 295 -18.83 -12.76 0.39
N ASP A 296 -18.93 -13.65 -0.59
CA ASP A 296 -20.19 -13.99 -1.27
C ASP A 296 -21.06 -14.95 -0.42
N GLY A 297 -20.58 -15.34 0.77
CA GLY A 297 -21.19 -16.34 1.64
C GLY A 297 -22.17 -15.84 2.73
N THR A 298 -22.27 -14.53 2.99
CA THR A 298 -23.25 -14.00 3.95
C THR A 298 -24.46 -13.46 3.20
N LYS A 299 -25.60 -14.15 3.36
CA LYS A 299 -26.92 -13.62 3.00
C LYS A 299 -27.04 -12.21 3.60
N THR A 300 -27.32 -11.26 2.72
CA THR A 300 -27.82 -9.93 3.05
C THR A 300 -29.08 -10.08 3.89
N ASP A 301 -28.96 -9.83 5.18
CA ASP A 301 -30.08 -9.41 6.01
C ASP A 301 -29.67 -8.14 6.73
N GLU A 302 -30.51 -7.11 6.57
CA GLU A 302 -30.57 -5.85 7.32
C GLU A 302 -29.51 -4.78 6.97
N LEU A 303 -29.74 -4.15 5.81
CA LEU A 303 -29.48 -2.72 5.64
C LEU A 303 -30.51 -1.93 6.47
N GLU A 304 -30.18 -1.58 7.71
CA GLU A 304 -30.79 -0.43 8.36
C GLU A 304 -29.94 0.81 8.08
N ASN A 305 -30.61 1.78 7.47
CA ASN A 305 -30.14 3.14 7.28
C ASN A 305 -29.97 3.82 8.64
N ASP A 306 -28.77 3.84 9.19
CA ASP A 306 -28.37 4.80 10.22
C ASP A 306 -27.32 5.75 9.63
N TYR A 307 -27.78 6.60 8.71
CA TYR A 307 -27.17 7.90 8.50
C TYR A 307 -27.80 8.87 9.52
N GLU A 308 -27.24 8.94 10.73
CA GLU A 308 -27.49 10.08 11.61
C GLU A 308 -26.85 11.33 10.98
N GLU A 309 -27.69 12.14 10.35
CA GLU A 309 -27.38 13.34 9.58
C GLU A 309 -26.91 14.54 10.44
N ASN A 310 -26.38 14.35 11.66
CA ASN A 310 -26.22 15.44 12.63
C ASN A 310 -24.85 15.56 13.34
N LYS A 311 -23.73 15.26 12.66
CA LYS A 311 -22.38 15.57 13.20
C LYS A 311 -21.37 16.19 12.22
N PHE A 312 -21.79 16.67 11.04
CA PHE A 312 -20.89 17.33 10.08
C PHE A 312 -20.89 18.87 10.12
N ASN A 313 -21.59 19.50 11.08
CA ASN A 313 -21.71 20.97 11.14
C ASN A 313 -20.57 21.72 11.84
N ASP A 314 -19.52 21.03 12.32
CA ASP A 314 -18.40 21.71 12.99
C ASP A 314 -17.23 22.07 12.06
N PHE A 315 -17.14 21.44 10.88
CA PHE A 315 -16.09 21.75 9.91
C PHE A 315 -16.40 23.00 9.07
N GLU A 316 -17.66 23.23 8.70
CA GLU A 316 -18.07 24.45 7.96
C GLU A 316 -17.93 25.71 8.82
N LYS A 317 -18.12 25.62 10.14
CA LYS A 317 -17.91 26.73 11.08
C LYS A 317 -16.44 27.16 11.19
N PHE A 318 -15.49 26.25 10.97
CA PHE A 318 -14.06 26.56 11.06
C PHE A 318 -13.56 27.30 9.81
N VAL A 319 -14.14 27.01 8.64
CA VAL A 319 -13.76 27.65 7.37
C VAL A 319 -14.40 29.05 7.23
N SER A 320 -15.59 29.27 7.79
CA SER A 320 -16.26 30.58 7.73
C SER A 320 -15.56 31.69 8.54
N TYR A 321 -14.71 31.34 9.52
CA TYR A 321 -14.05 32.33 10.40
C TYR A 321 -12.69 32.84 9.89
N GLN A 322 -12.09 32.25 8.86
CA GLN A 322 -10.79 32.69 8.33
C GLN A 322 -10.84 33.40 6.97
N ILE A 323 -11.96 33.35 6.24
CA ILE A 323 -12.04 33.88 4.86
C ILE A 323 -12.63 35.31 4.80
N TYR A 324 -13.29 35.80 5.86
CA TYR A 324 -13.91 37.15 5.86
C TYR A 324 -13.08 38.26 6.54
N GLY A 325 -11.79 38.03 6.82
CA GLY A 325 -10.94 39.00 7.54
C GLY A 325 -10.04 39.90 6.67
N TYR A 326 -10.02 39.75 5.35
CA TYR A 326 -9.00 40.39 4.51
C TYR A 326 -9.52 40.98 3.19
N PHE A 327 -10.66 41.67 3.22
CA PHE A 327 -11.01 42.64 2.18
C PHE A 327 -11.90 43.73 2.79
N ASP A 328 -11.28 44.74 3.39
CA ASP A 328 -11.82 46.11 3.48
C ASP A 328 -10.74 47.05 4.05
N THR A 329 -10.00 47.70 3.15
CA THR A 329 -9.59 49.13 3.16
C THR A 329 -8.94 49.48 1.84
#